data_AF-A0AA93BXR5-F1
#
_entry.id   AF-A0AA93BXR5-F1
#
_cell.length_a   1.000
_cell.length_b   1.000
_cell.length_c   1.000
_cell.angle_alpha   90.00
_cell.angle_beta   90.00
_cell.angle_gamma   90.00
#
_symmetry.space_group_name_H-M   'P 1'
#
loop_
_entity.id
_entity.type
_entity.pdbx_description
1 polymer ?
#
loop_
_entity_poly.entity_id
_entity_poly.type
_entity_poly.pdbx_seq_one_letter_code
_entity_poly.pdbx_strand_id
1 'polypeptide(L)' 'MRLLNLLRKKFLVIIAALAACLFFYLLALDSYCDEGETFALGICSITRFVPW' A
#
# COMPACT_ATOMS: atom_id res chain seq x y z
N MET A 1 7.97 -10.21 -30.59
CA MET A 1 7.19 -9.10 -29.98
C MET A 1 6.01 -9.55 -29.11
N ARG A 2 5.23 -10.60 -29.45
CA ARG A 2 4.05 -11.02 -28.63
C ARG A 2 4.39 -11.51 -27.21
N LEU A 3 5.52 -12.18 -27.01
CA LEU A 3 5.91 -12.72 -25.70
C LEU A 3 6.18 -11.62 -24.65
N LEU A 4 6.80 -10.51 -25.08
CA LEU A 4 7.15 -9.38 -24.20
C LEU A 4 5.90 -8.68 -23.65
N ASN A 5 4.84 -8.57 -24.47
CA ASN A 5 3.57 -7.96 -24.06
C ASN A 5 2.79 -8.82 -23.05
N LEU A 6 2.91 -10.15 -23.11
CA LEU A 6 2.31 -11.06 -22.14
C LEU A 6 3.02 -10.97 -20.78
N LEU A 7 4.36 -10.96 -20.77
CA LEU A 7 5.14 -10.73 -19.55
C LEU A 7 4.83 -9.37 -18.93
N ARG A 8 4.76 -8.31 -19.75
CA ARG A 8 4.43 -6.97 -19.30
C ARG A 8 3.03 -6.89 -18.69
N LYS A 9 2.01 -7.51 -19.29
CA LYS A 9 0.66 -7.59 -18.71
C LYS A 9 0.64 -8.33 -17.39
N LYS A 10 1.32 -9.48 -17.31
CA LYS A 10 1.39 -10.28 -16.08
C LYS A 10 2.09 -9.51 -14.95
N PHE A 11 3.15 -8.78 -15.27
CA PHE A 11 3.85 -7.91 -14.32
C PHE A 11 2.98 -6.73 -13.88
N LEU A 12 2.20 -6.13 -14.80
CA LEU A 12 1.26 -5.06 -14.49
C LEU A 12 0.17 -5.50 -13.51
N VAL A 13 -0.36 -6.71 -13.68
CA VAL A 13 -1.33 -7.30 -12.75
C VAL A 13 -0.71 -7.53 -11.37
N ILE A 14 0.53 -8.03 -11.31
CA ILE A 14 1.23 -8.25 -10.03
C ILE A 14 1.49 -6.92 -9.32
N ILE A 15 1.96 -5.90 -10.04
CA ILE A 15 2.17 -4.55 -9.46
C ILE A 15 0.84 -3.97 -8.98
N ALA A 16 -0.23 -4.08 -9.77
CA ALA A 16 -1.54 -3.57 -9.38
C ALA A 16 -2.07 -4.27 -8.12
N ALA A 17 -1.89 -5.59 -8.01
CA ALA A 17 -2.28 -6.35 -6.83
C ALA A 17 -1.44 -5.94 -5.60
N LEU A 18 -0.12 -5.79 -5.75
CA LEU A 18 0.75 -5.31 -4.68
C LEU A 18 0.36 -3.91 -4.22
N ALA A 19 0.14 -2.98 -5.15
CA ALA A 19 -0.29 -1.63 -4.85
C ALA A 19 -1.64 -1.60 -4.11
N ALA A 20 -2.61 -2.43 -4.52
CA ALA A 20 -3.88 -2.55 -3.82
C ALA A 20 -3.70 -3.10 -2.39
N CYS A 21 -2.87 -4.13 -2.20
CA CYS A 21 -2.55 -4.66 -0.87
C CYS A 21 -1.89 -3.61 0.03
N LEU A 22 -0.93 -2.85 -0.50
CA LEU A 22 -0.28 -1.75 0.21
C LEU A 22 -1.28 -0.65 0.56
N PHE A 23 -2.19 -0.30 -0.35
CA PHE A 23 -3.23 0.69 -0.10
C PHE A 23 -4.18 0.26 1.04
N PHE A 24 -4.70 -0.97 0.99
CA PHE A 24 -5.56 -1.48 2.06
C PHE A 24 -4.82 -1.61 3.40
N TYR A 25 -3.54 -1.95 3.38
CA TYR A 25 -2.70 -1.98 4.59
C TYR A 25 -2.57 -0.60 5.22
N LEU A 26 -2.29 0.43 4.43
CA LEU A 26 -2.20 1.81 4.90
C LEU A 26 -3.54 2.32 5.43
N LEU A 27 -4.64 2.03 4.74
CA LEU A 27 -5.99 2.41 5.15
C LEU A 27 -6.37 1.77 6.50
N ALA A 28 -6.04 0.49 6.67
CA ALA A 28 -6.23 -0.20 7.94
C ALA A 28 -5.37 0.43 9.04
N LEU A 29 -4.11 0.75 8.73
CA LEU A 29 -3.21 1.43 9.66
C LEU A 29 -3.77 2.79 10.11
N ASP A 30 -4.30 3.58 9.18
CA ASP A 30 -4.90 4.88 9.45
C ASP A 30 -6.05 4.76 10.48
N SER A 31 -6.94 3.79 10.27
CA SER A 31 -8.03 3.48 11.21
C SER A 31 -7.51 3.07 12.59
N TYR A 32 -6.44 2.26 12.66
CA TYR A 32 -5.83 1.88 13.95
C TYR A 32 -5.11 3.05 14.63
N CYS A 33 -4.51 3.96 13.86
CA CYS A 33 -3.83 5.14 14.39
C CYS A 33 -4.82 6.16 14.99
N ASP A 34 -6.03 6.27 14.42
CA ASP A 34 -7.09 7.18 14.92
C ASP A 34 -7.63 6.74 16.29
N GLU A 35 -7.61 5.44 16.58
CA GLU A 35 -8.10 4.87 17.85
C GLU A 35 -7.10 5.02 19.02
N GLY A 36 -5.98 5.71 18.84
CA GLY A 36 -5.10 6.17 19.94
C GLY A 36 -4.22 5.09 20.59
N GLU A 37 -4.19 3.89 20.01
CA GLU A 37 -3.37 2.77 20.48
C GLU A 37 -1.90 2.94 20.05
N THR A 38 -0.99 2.90 21.03
CA THR A 38 0.46 3.17 20.93
C THR A 38 1.29 2.21 20.06
N PHE A 39 0.67 1.45 19.17
CA PHE A 39 1.32 0.33 18.45
C PHE A 39 2.25 0.75 17.29
N ALA A 40 2.26 2.03 16.89
CA ALA A 40 3.00 2.46 15.70
C ALA A 40 3.58 3.89 15.79
N LEU A 41 4.22 4.26 16.91
CA LEU A 41 4.94 5.55 17.05
C LEU A 41 5.91 5.85 15.87
N GLY A 42 6.42 4.82 15.19
CA GLY A 42 7.23 4.98 13.97
C GLY A 42 6.43 5.13 12.66
N ILE A 43 5.46 4.25 12.40
CA ILE A 43 4.75 4.21 11.11
C ILE A 43 3.60 5.22 11.05
N CYS A 44 2.83 5.41 12.13
CA CYS A 44 1.78 6.44 12.21
C CYS A 44 2.36 7.87 12.07
N SER A 45 3.60 8.08 12.51
CA SER A 45 4.28 9.38 12.39
C SER A 45 4.69 9.69 10.95
N ILE A 46 5.13 8.67 10.20
CA ILE A 46 5.49 8.80 8.77
C ILE A 46 4.24 8.98 7.91
N THR A 47 3.16 8.28 8.23
CA THR A 47 1.87 8.47 7.53
C THR A 47 1.25 9.84 7.81
N ARG A 48 1.46 10.42 9.00
CA ARG A 48 1.05 11.81 9.29
C ARG A 48 1.74 12.86 8.41
N PHE A 49 2.90 12.53 7.82
CA PHE A 49 3.61 13.40 6.85
C PHE A 49 3.14 13.23 5.41
N VAL A 50 2.40 12.16 5.10
CA VAL A 50 1.80 11.94 3.78
C VAL A 50 0.35 12.40 3.87
N PRO A 51 0.00 13.60 3.37
CA PRO A 51 -1.37 14.06 3.37
C PRO A 51 -2.10 13.29 2.28
N TRP A 52 -2.70 12.15 2.62
CA TRP A 52 -3.81 11.63 1.83
C TRP A 52 -5.12 12.26 2.28
#